data_AF-A0A367KZA8-F1
#
_entry.id   AF-A0A367KZA8-F1
#
_cell.length_a   1.000
_cell.length_b   1.000
_cell.length_c   1.000
_cell.angle_alpha   90.00
_cell.angle_beta   90.00
_cell.angle_gamma   90.00
#
_symmetry.space_group_name_H-M   'P 1'
#
loop_
_entity.id
_entity.type
_entity.pdbx_description
1 polymer ?
#
loop_
_entity_poly.entity_id
_entity_poly.type
_entity_poly.pdbx_seq_one_letter_code
_entity_poly.pdbx_strand_id
1 'polypeptide(L)'
;MNHHLKNNMLISVKKSTFEPKIRNSDKNLQTRYEWFLKQKDSDLGYERNCVFIDEAEISIEVGKGRSPSHNIIGTIHSSSIIHVAMKKLSSRKEKV
;
A
#
# COMPACT_ATOMS: atom_id res chain seq x y z
N MET A 1 7.39 -3.62 -23.70
CA MET A 1 6.70 -4.87 -24.06
C MET A 1 6.38 -4.80 -25.55
N ASN A 2 6.72 -5.83 -26.33
CA ASN A 2 6.52 -5.82 -27.77
C ASN A 2 5.04 -5.60 -28.12
N HIS A 3 4.74 -4.76 -29.11
CA HIS A 3 3.38 -4.41 -29.53
C HIS A 3 2.53 -5.66 -29.84
N HIS A 4 3.14 -6.67 -30.47
CA HIS A 4 2.48 -7.92 -30.80
C HIS A 4 2.01 -8.68 -29.54
N LEU A 5 2.86 -8.74 -28.51
CA LEU A 5 2.53 -9.39 -27.23
C LEU A 5 1.38 -8.69 -26.50
N LYS A 6 1.35 -7.36 -26.52
CA LYS A 6 0.32 -6.57 -25.83
C LYS A 6 -1.01 -6.58 -26.58
N ASN A 7 -1.00 -6.35 -27.88
CA ASN A 7 -2.21 -6.01 -28.64
C ASN A 7 -2.80 -7.20 -29.40
N ASN A 8 -1.98 -8.16 -29.85
CA ASN A 8 -2.48 -9.33 -30.56
C ASN A 8 -2.68 -10.52 -29.61
N MET A 9 -1.80 -10.65 -28.61
CA MET A 9 -1.85 -11.78 -27.65
C MET A 9 -2.44 -11.40 -26.28
N LEU A 10 -2.75 -10.13 -26.03
CA LEU A 10 -3.31 -9.64 -24.76
C LEU A 10 -2.47 -9.99 -23.52
N ILE A 11 -1.16 -10.20 -23.69
CA ILE A 11 -0.27 -10.53 -22.59
C ILE A 11 0.13 -9.25 -21.88
N SER A 12 -0.08 -9.19 -20.56
CA SER A 12 0.43 -8.14 -19.68
C SER A 12 1.52 -8.69 -18.78
N VAL A 13 2.69 -8.05 -18.77
CA VAL A 13 3.75 -8.35 -17.79
C VAL A 13 3.49 -7.52 -16.53
N LYS A 14 3.17 -8.18 -15.42
CA LYS A 14 3.15 -7.53 -14.10
C LYS A 14 4.58 -7.43 -13.57
N LYS A 15 4.96 -6.23 -13.11
CA LYS A 15 6.23 -6.05 -12.40
C LYS A 15 6.18 -6.85 -11.11
N SER A 16 7.21 -7.65 -10.83
CA SER A 16 7.34 -8.35 -9.56
C SER A 16 7.47 -7.31 -8.43
N THR A 17 6.59 -7.40 -7.44
CA THR A 17 6.70 -6.63 -6.20
C THR A 17 7.51 -7.44 -5.20
N PHE A 18 8.65 -6.89 -4.77
CA PHE A 18 9.51 -7.55 -3.80
C PHE A 18 9.04 -7.21 -2.39
N GLU A 19 8.79 -8.24 -1.60
CA GLU A 19 8.52 -8.10 -0.18
C GLU A 19 9.83 -8.15 0.63
N PRO A 20 9.92 -7.47 1.78
CA PRO A 20 11.09 -7.57 2.64
C PRO A 20 11.37 -9.03 3.02
N LYS A 21 12.63 -9.48 2.95
CA LYS A 21 13.03 -10.85 3.36
C LYS A 21 12.53 -11.20 4.77
N ILE A 22 12.55 -10.21 5.66
CA ILE A 22 12.05 -10.32 7.04
C ILE A 22 10.57 -10.73 7.04
N ARG A 23 9.72 -10.15 6.18
CA ARG A 23 8.28 -10.46 6.09
C ARG A 23 8.01 -11.94 5.77
N ASN A 24 8.91 -12.57 5.01
CA ASN A 24 8.82 -13.96 4.57
C ASN A 24 9.76 -14.91 5.31
N SER A 25 10.30 -14.50 6.47
CA SER A 25 10.99 -15.41 7.37
C SER A 25 10.00 -16.38 8.02
N ASP A 26 10.43 -17.60 8.32
CA ASP A 26 9.59 -18.64 8.93
C ASP A 26 8.91 -18.16 10.22
N LYS A 27 9.67 -17.42 11.05
CA LYS A 27 9.15 -16.81 12.27
C LYS A 27 7.97 -15.86 12.01
N ASN A 28 8.13 -14.93 11.06
CA ASN A 28 7.08 -13.95 10.78
C ASN A 28 5.90 -14.57 10.01
N LEU A 29 6.13 -15.64 9.24
CA LEU A 29 5.06 -16.43 8.64
C LEU A 29 4.23 -17.12 9.72
N GLN A 30 4.88 -17.78 10.68
CA GLN A 30 4.22 -18.43 11.82
C GLN A 30 3.42 -17.42 12.66
N THR A 31 4.01 -16.27 12.99
CA THR A 31 3.31 -15.22 13.75
C THR A 31 2.07 -14.71 13.01
N ARG A 32 2.12 -14.53 11.68
CA ARG A 32 0.94 -14.13 10.89
C ARG A 32 -0.14 -15.21 10.89
N TYR A 33 0.27 -16.47 10.79
CA TYR A 33 -0.64 -17.61 10.82
C TYR A 33 -1.37 -17.71 12.17
N GLU A 34 -0.63 -17.62 13.28
CA GLU A 34 -1.20 -17.65 14.63
C GLU A 34 -2.13 -16.45 14.89
N TRP A 35 -1.73 -15.26 14.46
CA TRP A 35 -2.58 -14.08 14.53
C TRP A 35 -3.88 -14.29 13.74
N PHE A 36 -3.78 -14.80 12.50
CA PHE A 36 -4.96 -15.07 11.67
C PHE A 36 -5.91 -16.08 12.32
N LEU A 37 -5.40 -17.21 12.83
CA LEU A 37 -6.23 -18.19 13.52
C LEU A 37 -6.96 -17.57 14.72
N LYS A 38 -6.23 -16.78 15.54
CA LYS A 38 -6.81 -16.06 16.68
C LYS A 38 -7.93 -15.10 16.26
N GLN A 39 -7.79 -14.43 15.11
CA GLN A 39 -8.82 -13.51 14.61
C GLN A 39 -9.97 -14.20 13.89
N LYS A 40 -9.74 -15.34 13.24
CA LYS A 40 -10.80 -16.13 12.61
C LYS A 40 -11.85 -16.58 13.62
N ASP A 41 -11.40 -16.93 14.82
CA ASP A 41 -12.28 -17.44 15.88
C ASP A 41 -12.77 -16.34 16.83
N SER A 42 -12.42 -15.07 16.59
CA SER A 42 -12.89 -13.95 17.41
C SER A 42 -14.18 -13.35 16.85
N ASP A 43 -15.16 -13.07 17.72
CA ASP A 43 -16.42 -12.38 17.38
C ASP A 43 -16.23 -10.86 17.22
N LEU A 44 -15.05 -10.42 16.76
CA LEU A 44 -14.75 -9.00 16.60
C LEU A 44 -15.51 -8.38 15.42
N GLY A 45 -15.96 -9.22 14.47
CA GLY A 45 -16.69 -8.75 13.30
C GLY A 45 -15.86 -7.77 12.46
N TYR A 46 -14.61 -8.15 12.14
CA TYR A 46 -13.63 -7.31 11.42
C TYR A 46 -14.20 -6.66 10.14
N GLU A 47 -15.13 -7.33 9.48
CA GLU A 47 -15.80 -6.83 8.27
C GLU A 47 -16.73 -5.65 8.53
N ARG A 48 -17.18 -5.40 9.76
CA ARG A 48 -18.17 -4.36 10.09
C ARG A 48 -17.75 -3.43 11.21
N ASN A 49 -16.82 -3.83 12.07
CA ASN A 49 -16.46 -3.09 13.27
C ASN A 49 -15.03 -2.53 13.24
N CYS A 50 -14.29 -2.71 12.13
CA CYS A 50 -12.92 -2.24 12.02
C CYS A 50 -12.76 -1.04 11.10
N VAL A 51 -11.91 -0.12 11.55
CA VAL A 51 -11.44 1.02 10.81
C VAL A 51 -9.97 0.78 10.46
N PHE A 52 -9.63 0.83 9.18
CA PHE A 52 -8.28 0.65 8.67
C PHE A 52 -7.66 2.02 8.41
N ILE A 53 -6.44 2.22 8.90
CA ILE A 53 -5.67 3.45 8.71
C ILE A 53 -4.37 3.07 8.02
N ASP A 54 -4.05 3.75 6.93
CA ASP A 54 -2.79 3.55 6.20
C ASP A 54 -2.27 4.86 5.60
N GLU A 55 -0.97 4.88 5.29
CA GLU A 55 -0.28 6.01 4.67
C GLU A 55 0.30 5.60 3.31
N ALA A 56 0.05 6.41 2.29
CA ALA A 56 0.59 6.23 0.95
C ALA A 56 1.29 7.50 0.46
N GLU A 57 2.45 7.35 -0.18
CA GLU A 57 3.12 8.46 -0.86
C GLU A 57 2.61 8.59 -2.30
N ILE A 58 2.21 9.81 -2.68
CA ILE A 58 1.88 10.17 -4.05
C ILE A 58 2.90 11.18 -4.59
N SER A 59 3.53 10.84 -5.71
CA SER A 59 4.41 11.75 -6.46
C SER A 59 3.69 12.23 -7.70
N ILE A 60 3.50 13.54 -7.83
CA ILE A 60 2.85 14.13 -9.00
C ILE A 60 3.96 14.54 -9.97
N GLU A 61 4.08 13.84 -11.10
CA GLU A 61 5.00 14.27 -12.17
C GLU A 61 4.54 15.60 -12.76
N VAL A 62 5.35 16.65 -12.58
CA VAL A 62 5.10 17.98 -13.15
C VAL A 62 6.25 18.35 -14.07
N GLY A 63 6.18 17.92 -15.33
CA GLY A 63 7.08 18.35 -16.43
C GLY A 63 8.57 18.42 -16.07
N LYS A 64 9.28 19.45 -16.58
CA LYS A 64 10.73 19.68 -16.32
C LYS A 64 11.03 20.27 -14.91
N GLY A 65 10.19 20.01 -13.91
CA GLY A 65 10.32 20.54 -12.55
C GLY A 65 10.55 19.46 -11.49
N ARG A 66 10.80 19.89 -10.23
CA ARG A 66 10.73 18.98 -9.07
C ARG A 66 9.28 18.59 -8.85
N SER A 67 8.97 17.30 -8.98
CA SER A 67 7.67 16.71 -8.67
C SER A 67 7.34 16.91 -7.19
N PRO A 68 6.25 17.61 -6.83
CA PRO A 68 5.83 17.66 -5.44
C PRO A 68 5.33 16.28 -5.00
N SER A 69 5.85 15.79 -3.87
CA SER A 69 5.36 14.59 -3.21
C SER A 69 4.50 14.94 -2.00
N HIS A 70 3.43 14.18 -1.83
CA HIS A 70 2.52 14.29 -0.70
C HIS A 70 2.34 12.92 -0.07
N ASN A 71 2.22 12.88 1.25
CA ASN A 71 1.74 11.70 1.95
C ASN A 71 0.23 11.84 2.13
N ILE A 72 -0.49 10.80 1.77
CA ILE A 72 -1.92 10.67 2.00
C ILE A 72 -2.11 9.71 3.17
N ILE A 73 -2.80 10.16 4.21
CA ILE A 73 -3.25 9.31 5.31
C ILE A 73 -4.73 9.04 5.07
N GLY A 74 -5.07 7.77 4.86
CA GLY A 74 -6.44 7.32 4.62
C GLY A 74 -6.98 6.57 5.83
N THR A 75 -8.25 6.78 6.14
CA THR A 75 -9.01 6.02 7.13
C THR A 75 -10.26 5.48 6.46
N ILE A 76 -10.40 4.16 6.38
CA ILE A 76 -11.51 3.49 5.71
C ILE A 76 -12.21 2.52 6.66
N HIS A 77 -13.51 2.41 6.47
CA HIS A 77 -14.37 1.40 7.08
C HIS A 77 -15.05 0.62 5.96
N SER A 78 -15.60 -0.56 6.27
CA SER A 78 -16.25 -1.39 5.25
C SER A 78 -17.43 -0.72 4.55
N SER A 79 -18.04 0.27 5.18
CA SER A 79 -19.16 1.02 4.61
C SER A 79 -18.72 2.25 3.81
N SER A 80 -17.57 2.86 4.13
CA SER A 80 -17.15 4.11 3.50
C SER A 80 -15.72 4.54 3.82
N ILE A 81 -15.26 5.54 3.08
CA ILE A 81 -14.12 6.37 3.49
C ILE A 81 -14.56 7.24 4.67
N ILE A 82 -13.80 7.21 5.76
CA ILE A 82 -14.05 8.04 6.95
C ILE A 82 -13.27 9.35 6.87
N HIS A 83 -11.98 9.27 6.53
CA HIS A 83 -11.10 10.43 6.51
C HIS A 83 -9.98 10.27 5.48
N VAL A 84 -9.61 11.38 4.85
CA VAL A 84 -8.44 11.48 3.98
C VAL A 84 -7.75 12.80 4.28
N ALA A 85 -6.47 12.73 4.64
CA ALA A 85 -5.62 13.90 4.84
C ALA A 85 -4.42 13.84 3.89
N MET A 86 -4.09 14.98 3.28
CA MET A 86 -2.88 15.14 2.49
C MET A 86 -1.88 16.01 3.25
N LYS A 87 -0.65 15.51 3.40
CA LYS A 87 0.46 16.22 4.01
C LYS A 87 1.55 16.43 2.97
N LYS A 88 1.88 17.68 2.68
CA LYS A 88 3.02 18.02 1.82
C LYS A 88 4.31 17.60 2.52
N LEU A 89 5.17 16.86 1.82
CA LEU A 89 6.50 16.55 2.32
C LEU A 89 7.32 17.85 2.31
N SER A 90 7.79 18.31 3.47
CA SER A 90 8.70 19.46 3.52
C SER A 90 9.98 19.06 2.78
N SER A 91 10.44 19.90 1.85
CA SER A 91 11.72 19.69 1.15
C SER A 91 12.79 19.30 2.18
N ARG A 92 13.38 18.11 2.04
CA ARG A 92 14.55 17.71 2.83
C ARG A 92 15.52 18.89 2.85
N LYS A 93 15.75 19.50 4.01
CA LYS A 93 16.94 20.33 4.19
C LYS A 93 18.10 19.38 3.99
N GLU A 94 18.83 19.53 2.89
CA GLU A 94 20.13 18.88 2.72
C GLU A 94 20.94 19.17 3.98
N LYS A 95 21.31 18.12 4.71
CA LYS A 95 22.35 18.24 5.74
C LYS A 95 23.64 18.51 4.97
N VAL A 96 24.06 19.77 4.96
CA VAL A 96 25.42 20.21 4.63
C VAL A 96 26.37 19.67 5.68
#